data_AF-A0A8T9BFH8-F1
#
_entry.id   AF-A0A8T9BFH8-F1
#
_cell.length_a   1.000
_cell.length_b   1.000
_cell.length_c   1.000
_cell.angle_alpha   90.00
_cell.angle_beta   90.00
_cell.angle_gamma   90.00
#
_symmetry.space_group_name_H-M   'P 1'
#
loop_
_entity.id
_entity.type
_entity.pdbx_description
1 polymer ?
#
loop_
_entity_poly.entity_id
_entity_poly.type
_entity_poly.pdbx_seq_one_letter_code
_entity_poly.pdbx_strand_id
1 'polypeptide(L)'
;MQRLLQGGKISSDISTIIRRNVQLLVAGRLARPSFRADKVYRGAIDSISNLRASFYNINKYLPTYTYHNNDKYNNLETMQEIKSLSQFNKLKANPLLIIDFYATWCGPCKVISPAFDRLATPHESSPSILFAKVDVDKAKDVAQTCGITAMPTFQFFKNGSKVDEVKGADVQQLTTKIGYYTAAAAKENTAQGASSASGSTSKKANSTAGPGSLRSVIDIDAAKLLNNSILSSARNIASPPPAGYAVASASGARLLIHLPFTQAVSPSHLHISIAKDSLSNAPSRIQVGTNVPVRVTKSPEGVESNDLGMESLVKAENTQAFNVFSDEYVDGKAELKLKTSKFTAIKSLTIRVDANLSGDEKTISKIGTMDIIGSKV
;
A
#
# COMPACT_ATOMS: atom_id res chain seq x y z
N MET A 1 35.19 -2.00 -7.50
CA MET A 1 34.47 -3.01 -8.32
C MET A 1 34.42 -4.41 -7.67
N GLN A 2 35.41 -4.83 -6.86
CA GLN A 2 35.39 -6.14 -6.19
C GLN A 2 34.43 -6.29 -4.99
N ARG A 3 33.65 -5.28 -4.60
CA ARG A 3 32.62 -5.38 -3.53
C ARG A 3 31.18 -5.49 -4.05
N LEU A 4 30.96 -5.50 -5.37
CA LEU A 4 29.62 -5.61 -5.97
C LEU A 4 29.22 -7.05 -6.35
N LEU A 5 30.00 -8.06 -5.97
CA LEU A 5 29.77 -9.46 -6.37
C LEU A 5 29.38 -10.40 -5.22
N GLN A 6 29.07 -9.91 -4.02
CA GLN A 6 28.78 -10.77 -2.86
C GLN A 6 27.38 -10.67 -2.23
N GLY A 7 26.39 -10.09 -2.90
CA GLY A 7 25.03 -10.15 -2.35
C GLY A 7 23.95 -9.85 -3.36
N GLY A 8 23.23 -10.88 -3.78
CA GLY A 8 21.98 -10.77 -4.53
C GLY A 8 22.07 -11.37 -5.93
N LYS A 9 21.22 -12.38 -6.18
CA LYS A 9 21.05 -13.05 -7.48
C LYS A 9 20.72 -12.02 -8.57
N ILE A 10 21.72 -11.68 -9.37
CA ILE A 10 21.54 -11.00 -10.66
C ILE A 10 21.17 -12.08 -11.68
N SER A 11 20.10 -11.84 -12.46
CA SER A 11 19.64 -12.70 -13.57
C SER A 11 20.82 -13.16 -14.46
N SER A 12 20.78 -14.42 -14.90
CA SER A 12 21.82 -15.09 -15.70
C SER A 12 22.24 -14.29 -16.95
N ASP A 13 21.34 -13.47 -17.48
CA ASP A 13 21.60 -12.67 -18.69
C ASP A 13 22.52 -11.47 -18.43
N ILE A 14 22.41 -10.83 -17.26
CA ILE A 14 23.22 -9.64 -16.92
C ILE A 14 24.65 -10.07 -16.51
N SER A 15 24.81 -11.20 -15.83
CA SER A 15 26.12 -11.79 -15.55
C SER A 15 26.87 -12.15 -16.85
N THR A 16 26.16 -12.65 -17.86
CA THR A 16 26.74 -13.04 -19.15
C THR A 16 27.20 -11.81 -19.95
N ILE A 17 26.41 -10.73 -19.93
CA ILE A 17 26.76 -9.46 -20.58
C ILE A 17 27.98 -8.80 -19.92
N ILE A 18 28.05 -8.82 -18.58
CA ILE A 18 29.19 -8.24 -17.84
C ILE A 18 30.46 -9.07 -18.05
N ARG A 19 30.39 -10.41 -18.04
CA ARG A 19 31.55 -11.28 -18.29
C ARG A 19 32.13 -11.11 -19.70
N ARG A 20 31.27 -10.98 -20.72
CA ARG A 20 31.68 -10.80 -22.12
C ARG A 20 32.38 -9.46 -22.36
N ASN A 21 31.90 -8.40 -21.71
CA ASN A 21 32.51 -7.07 -21.82
C ASN A 21 33.82 -6.92 -21.02
N VAL A 22 33.95 -7.62 -19.88
CA VAL A 22 35.20 -7.66 -19.11
C VAL A 22 36.27 -8.51 -19.80
N GLN A 23 35.93 -9.61 -20.45
CA GLN A 23 36.90 -10.40 -21.24
C GLN A 23 37.51 -9.62 -22.41
N LEU A 24 36.73 -8.78 -23.09
CA LEU A 24 37.21 -7.93 -24.18
C LEU A 24 38.17 -6.82 -23.67
N LEU A 25 37.95 -6.31 -22.46
CA LEU A 25 38.81 -5.32 -21.81
C LEU A 25 40.15 -5.89 -21.32
N VAL A 26 40.20 -7.17 -20.95
CA VAL A 26 41.44 -7.85 -20.54
C VAL A 26 42.26 -8.29 -21.77
N ALA A 27 41.60 -8.74 -22.85
CA ALA A 27 42.28 -9.10 -24.11
C ALA A 27 42.94 -7.90 -24.80
N GLY A 28 42.40 -6.70 -24.65
CA GLY A 28 42.98 -5.46 -25.20
C GLY A 28 44.25 -4.95 -24.51
N ARG A 29 44.68 -5.57 -23.40
CA ARG A 29 45.84 -5.11 -22.61
C ARG A 29 47.17 -5.81 -22.94
N LEU A 30 47.20 -6.77 -23.87
CA LEU A 30 48.40 -7.58 -24.17
C LEU A 30 48.97 -7.46 -25.60
N ALA A 31 48.51 -6.54 -26.45
CA ALA A 31 49.05 -6.41 -27.80
C ALA A 31 49.65 -5.02 -28.07
N ARG A 32 50.97 -4.97 -28.32
CA ARG A 32 51.69 -3.82 -28.90
C ARG A 32 51.28 -3.59 -30.38
N PRO A 33 51.43 -2.38 -30.93
CA PRO A 33 50.65 -1.95 -32.09
C PRO A 33 51.30 -2.33 -33.42
N SER A 34 50.51 -2.84 -34.36
CA SER A 34 50.82 -2.84 -35.79
C SER A 34 49.58 -2.42 -36.61
N PHE A 35 49.57 -1.15 -36.97
CA PHE A 35 49.14 -0.57 -38.26
C PHE A 35 47.98 -1.24 -39.06
N ARG A 36 46.81 -1.48 -38.47
CA ARG A 36 45.52 -1.57 -39.19
C ARG A 36 44.31 -1.66 -38.24
N ALA A 37 44.00 -0.60 -37.50
CA ALA A 37 42.81 -0.61 -36.62
C ALA A 37 42.12 0.76 -36.46
N ASP A 38 42.32 1.69 -37.39
CA ASP A 38 41.86 3.09 -37.19
C ASP A 38 40.34 3.29 -37.32
N LYS A 39 39.60 2.37 -37.95
CA LYS A 39 38.14 2.53 -38.15
C LYS A 39 37.29 1.93 -37.02
N VAL A 40 37.75 0.87 -36.37
CA VAL A 40 37.02 0.18 -35.29
C VAL A 40 37.28 0.86 -33.94
N TYR A 41 38.49 1.38 -33.71
CA TYR A 41 38.84 2.09 -32.48
C TYR A 41 38.17 3.47 -32.38
N ARG A 42 38.03 4.20 -33.50
CA ARG A 42 37.29 5.48 -33.52
C ARG A 42 35.79 5.28 -33.25
N GLY A 43 35.16 4.25 -33.81
CA GLY A 43 33.74 3.94 -33.53
C GLY A 43 33.46 3.56 -32.07
N ALA A 44 34.41 2.89 -31.40
CA ALA A 44 34.30 2.56 -29.98
C ALA A 44 34.49 3.80 -29.08
N ILE A 45 35.42 4.70 -29.44
CA ILE A 45 35.61 5.98 -28.73
C ILE A 45 34.40 6.90 -28.92
N ASP A 46 33.83 6.96 -30.13
CA ASP A 46 32.61 7.73 -30.43
C ASP A 46 31.37 7.15 -29.72
N SER A 47 31.29 5.84 -29.55
CA SER A 47 30.23 5.20 -28.77
C SER A 47 30.39 5.45 -27.26
N ILE A 48 31.63 5.51 -26.76
CA ILE A 48 31.92 5.82 -25.34
C ILE A 48 31.73 7.31 -25.05
N SER A 49 32.08 8.22 -25.96
CA SER A 49 31.83 9.66 -25.82
C SER A 49 30.33 9.98 -25.96
N ASN A 50 29.59 9.28 -26.83
CA ASN A 50 28.13 9.37 -26.90
C ASN A 50 27.42 8.72 -25.70
N LEU A 51 27.98 7.65 -25.11
CA LEU A 51 27.54 7.14 -23.82
C LEU A 51 27.85 8.14 -22.70
N ARG A 52 29.02 8.79 -22.71
CA ARG A 52 29.36 9.83 -21.72
C ARG A 52 28.48 11.07 -21.86
N ALA A 53 28.14 11.47 -23.08
CA ALA A 53 27.22 12.57 -23.39
C ALA A 53 25.75 12.19 -23.08
N SER A 54 25.36 10.93 -23.29
CA SER A 54 24.08 10.40 -22.82
C SER A 54 24.03 10.31 -21.30
N PHE A 55 25.10 9.92 -20.60
CA PHE A 55 25.18 9.98 -19.14
C PHE A 55 25.19 11.43 -18.61
N TYR A 56 25.80 12.38 -19.33
CA TYR A 56 25.79 13.81 -18.99
C TYR A 56 24.41 14.45 -19.24
N ASN A 57 23.70 14.06 -20.29
CA ASN A 57 22.32 14.49 -20.55
C ASN A 57 21.29 13.74 -19.68
N ILE A 58 21.53 12.48 -19.34
CA ILE A 58 20.73 11.76 -18.33
C ILE A 58 20.92 12.43 -16.97
N ASN A 59 22.11 12.92 -16.60
CA ASN A 59 22.26 13.76 -15.39
C ASN A 59 21.67 15.18 -15.51
N LYS A 60 21.27 15.62 -16.70
CA LYS A 60 20.54 16.89 -16.93
C LYS A 60 19.02 16.71 -16.84
N TYR A 61 18.53 15.47 -17.02
CA TYR A 61 17.10 15.11 -16.99
C TYR A 61 16.72 14.08 -15.90
N LEU A 62 17.69 13.53 -15.17
CA LEU A 62 17.48 13.00 -13.84
C LEU A 62 17.29 14.21 -12.94
N PRO A 63 16.19 14.31 -12.18
CA PRO A 63 16.16 15.28 -11.11
C PRO A 63 17.38 14.97 -10.25
N THR A 64 18.27 15.95 -10.08
CA THR A 64 19.16 15.93 -8.93
C THR A 64 18.24 15.73 -7.75
N TYR A 65 18.34 14.56 -7.10
CA TYR A 65 17.83 14.38 -5.74
C TYR A 65 18.75 15.19 -4.82
N THR A 66 18.81 16.50 -5.07
CA THR A 66 18.97 17.46 -4.02
C THR A 66 17.74 17.26 -3.15
N TYR A 67 17.99 16.65 -2.00
CA TYR A 67 17.10 16.73 -0.86
C TYR A 67 16.92 18.23 -0.60
N HIS A 68 15.93 18.84 -1.25
CA HIS A 68 15.35 20.06 -0.72
C HIS A 68 14.67 19.61 0.56
N ASN A 69 15.39 19.81 1.67
CA ASN A 69 14.75 20.06 2.95
C ASN A 69 13.71 21.13 2.67
N ASN A 70 12.48 20.71 2.42
CA ASN A 70 11.35 21.59 2.58
C ASN A 70 11.27 21.79 4.08
N ASP A 71 11.84 22.91 4.52
CA ASP A 71 11.77 23.42 5.90
C ASP A 71 10.33 23.60 6.40
N LYS A 72 9.33 23.31 5.56
CA LYS A 72 7.90 23.20 5.89
C LYS A 72 7.50 21.98 6.71
N TYR A 73 8.33 20.93 6.83
CA TYR A 73 8.01 19.75 7.66
C TYR A 73 8.86 19.64 8.93
N ASN A 74 9.76 20.59 9.17
CA ASN A 74 10.60 20.64 10.37
C ASN A 74 9.94 21.39 11.55
N ASN A 75 8.67 21.80 11.41
CA ASN A 75 7.90 22.46 12.47
C ASN A 75 6.52 21.81 12.66
N LEU A 76 6.50 20.49 12.84
CA LEU A 76 5.35 19.81 13.47
C LEU A 76 5.55 19.88 14.99
N GLU A 77 5.12 20.99 15.60
CA GLU A 77 5.12 21.17 17.06
C GLU A 77 4.17 20.21 17.83
N THR A 78 3.57 19.20 17.17
CA THR A 78 2.42 18.45 17.71
C THR A 78 2.68 16.98 18.06
N MET A 79 3.79 16.35 17.67
CA MET A 79 4.11 14.98 18.13
C MET A 79 4.92 15.00 19.43
N GLN A 80 4.32 14.49 20.50
CA GLN A 80 4.94 14.51 21.82
C GLN A 80 6.09 13.50 21.94
N GLU A 81 7.28 13.97 22.33
CA GLU A 81 8.40 13.10 22.70
C GLU A 81 8.26 12.68 24.18
N ILE A 82 8.27 11.37 24.43
CA ILE A 82 8.21 10.79 25.78
C ILE A 82 9.64 10.58 26.29
N LYS A 83 9.98 11.24 27.40
CA LYS A 83 11.35 11.29 27.93
C LYS A 83 11.51 10.58 29.28
N SER A 84 10.43 10.14 29.91
CA SER A 84 10.47 9.49 31.23
C SER A 84 9.31 8.52 31.44
N LEU A 85 9.50 7.56 32.34
CA LEU A 85 8.46 6.60 32.73
C LEU A 85 7.21 7.28 33.33
N SER A 86 7.37 8.39 34.05
CA SER A 86 6.24 9.16 34.59
C SER A 86 5.36 9.73 33.48
N GLN A 87 5.97 10.32 32.45
CA GLN A 87 5.25 10.83 31.28
C GLN A 87 4.57 9.68 30.51
N PHE A 88 5.27 8.57 30.27
CA PHE A 88 4.70 7.39 29.64
C PHE A 88 3.46 6.87 30.39
N ASN A 89 3.55 6.73 31.72
CA ASN A 89 2.44 6.24 32.54
C ASN A 89 1.21 7.15 32.52
N LYS A 90 1.41 8.47 32.40
CA LYS A 90 0.31 9.43 32.21
C LYS A 90 -0.33 9.27 30.83
N LEU A 91 0.49 9.22 29.78
CA LEU A 91 -0.02 9.23 28.40
C LEU A 91 -0.64 7.89 27.99
N LYS A 92 -0.17 6.75 28.50
CA LYS A 92 -0.74 5.44 28.16
C LYS A 92 -2.20 5.28 28.63
N ALA A 93 -2.63 6.09 29.60
CA ALA A 93 -4.01 6.12 30.07
C ALA A 93 -5.00 6.76 29.08
N ASN A 94 -4.51 7.40 28.01
CA ASN A 94 -5.37 7.91 26.95
C ASN A 94 -6.18 6.78 26.27
N PRO A 95 -7.33 7.11 25.65
CA PRO A 95 -8.15 6.11 24.96
C PRO A 95 -7.37 5.34 23.90
N LEU A 96 -6.53 6.02 23.12
CA LEU A 96 -5.56 5.39 22.24
C LEU A 96 -4.25 6.18 22.23
N LEU A 97 -3.14 5.49 22.50
CA LEU A 97 -1.77 6.00 22.37
C LEU A 97 -0.99 5.12 21.41
N ILE A 98 -0.35 5.73 20.40
CA ILE A 98 0.48 5.06 19.40
C ILE A 98 1.89 5.64 19.49
N ILE A 99 2.88 4.80 19.75
CA ILE A 99 4.25 5.24 20.05
C ILE A 99 5.22 4.69 19.02
N ASP A 100 6.05 5.54 18.42
CA ASP A 100 7.24 5.16 17.63
C ASP A 100 8.48 5.13 18.53
N PHE A 101 9.03 3.93 18.75
CA PHE A 101 10.30 3.72 19.43
C PHE A 101 11.43 3.69 18.41
N TYR A 102 12.26 4.73 18.45
CA TYR A 102 13.30 4.97 17.46
C TYR A 102 14.67 5.21 18.13
N ALA A 103 15.71 5.23 17.30
CA ALA A 103 17.04 5.69 17.70
C ALA A 103 17.62 6.61 16.62
N THR A 104 18.43 7.60 16.99
CA THR A 104 18.99 8.61 16.07
C THR A 104 19.94 8.01 15.01
N TRP A 105 20.60 6.91 15.36
CA TRP A 105 21.52 6.16 14.49
C TRP A 105 20.81 5.10 13.63
N CYS A 106 19.52 4.84 13.86
CA CYS A 106 18.76 3.82 13.15
C CYS A 106 18.35 4.28 11.74
N GLY A 107 18.99 3.71 10.71
CA GLY A 107 18.68 3.98 9.31
C GLY A 107 17.21 3.71 8.93
N PRO A 108 16.65 2.52 9.21
CA PRO A 108 15.25 2.21 8.94
C PRO A 108 14.25 3.16 9.62
N CYS A 109 14.58 3.67 10.82
CA CYS A 109 13.75 4.63 11.53
C CYS A 109 13.61 5.96 10.75
N LYS A 110 14.70 6.43 10.13
CA LYS A 110 14.69 7.63 9.29
C LYS A 110 13.81 7.47 8.06
N VAL A 111 13.74 6.25 7.50
CA VAL A 111 12.92 5.96 6.32
C VAL A 111 11.43 5.96 6.66
N ILE A 112 11.04 5.38 7.80
CA ILE A 112 9.62 5.24 8.17
C ILE A 112 9.05 6.45 8.91
N SER A 113 9.87 7.27 9.58
CA SER A 113 9.38 8.44 10.34
C SER A 113 8.44 9.34 9.52
N PRO A 114 8.75 9.73 8.27
CA PRO A 114 7.84 10.58 7.49
C PRO A 114 6.51 9.90 7.17
N ALA A 115 6.46 8.57 7.11
CA ALA A 115 5.21 7.83 6.94
C ALA A 115 4.39 7.86 8.23
N PHE A 116 5.03 7.65 9.39
CA PHE A 116 4.37 7.74 10.69
C PHE A 116 3.82 9.14 10.96
N ASP A 117 4.60 10.18 10.67
CA ASP A 117 4.20 11.58 10.83
C ASP A 117 2.95 11.90 9.98
N ARG A 118 2.95 11.47 8.71
CA ARG A 118 1.78 11.63 7.81
C ARG A 118 0.53 10.88 8.27
N LEU A 119 0.70 9.73 8.95
CA LEU A 119 -0.40 8.95 9.50
C LEU A 119 -0.95 9.57 10.78
N ALA A 120 -0.13 10.34 11.51
CA ALA A 120 -0.54 11.06 12.70
C ALA A 120 -1.34 12.34 12.38
N THR A 121 -0.95 13.08 11.32
CA THR A 121 -1.53 14.39 10.98
C THR A 121 -3.07 14.44 10.96
N PRO A 122 -3.81 13.48 10.37
CA PRO A 122 -5.27 13.52 10.37
C PRO A 122 -5.92 13.40 11.76
N HIS A 123 -5.16 13.03 12.78
CA HIS A 123 -5.64 12.76 14.12
C HIS A 123 -5.18 13.79 15.16
N GLU A 124 -4.42 14.82 14.77
CA GLU A 124 -3.90 15.84 15.69
C GLU A 124 -4.99 16.57 16.49
N SER A 125 -6.17 16.76 15.90
CA SER A 125 -7.32 17.38 16.56
C SER A 125 -8.21 16.40 17.34
N SER A 126 -7.84 15.12 17.43
CA SER A 126 -8.64 14.10 18.12
C SER A 126 -8.24 14.01 19.60
N PRO A 127 -9.14 14.34 20.55
CA PRO A 127 -8.81 14.28 21.98
C PRO A 127 -8.60 12.84 22.49
N SER A 128 -8.97 11.83 21.69
CA SER A 128 -8.92 10.42 22.10
C SER A 128 -7.80 9.63 21.43
N ILE A 129 -7.05 10.24 20.52
CA ILE A 129 -5.98 9.56 19.77
C ILE A 129 -4.71 10.38 19.95
N LEU A 130 -3.70 9.77 20.55
CA LEU A 130 -2.41 10.40 20.79
C LEU A 130 -1.31 9.65 20.03
N PHE A 131 -0.47 10.39 19.33
CA PHE A 131 0.75 9.90 18.70
C PHE A 131 1.96 10.44 19.45
N ALA A 132 2.94 9.58 19.72
CA ALA A 132 4.14 9.95 20.46
C ALA A 132 5.39 9.27 19.88
N LYS A 133 6.56 9.81 20.24
CA LYS A 133 7.87 9.21 19.93
C LYS A 133 8.68 8.97 21.19
N VAL A 134 9.47 7.91 21.20
CA VAL A 134 10.43 7.58 22.27
C VAL A 134 11.79 7.33 21.63
N ASP A 135 12.76 8.17 21.98
CA ASP A 135 14.16 7.88 21.72
C ASP A 135 14.65 6.87 22.75
N VAL A 136 14.94 5.63 22.31
CA VAL A 136 15.31 4.52 23.21
C VAL A 136 16.63 4.75 23.94
N ASP A 137 17.50 5.62 23.41
CA ASP A 137 18.78 5.95 24.05
C ASP A 137 18.61 6.98 25.17
N LYS A 138 17.60 7.87 25.05
CA LYS A 138 17.31 8.92 26.04
C LYS A 138 16.33 8.46 27.13
N ALA A 139 15.34 7.65 26.77
CA ALA A 139 14.31 7.14 27.68
C ALA A 139 14.43 5.62 27.86
N LYS A 140 15.59 5.17 28.35
CA LYS A 140 15.95 3.76 28.50
C LYS A 140 14.99 3.01 29.43
N ASP A 141 14.51 3.67 30.48
CA ASP A 141 13.52 3.17 31.43
C ASP A 141 12.18 2.83 30.74
N VAL A 142 11.71 3.70 29.84
CA VAL A 142 10.50 3.49 29.04
C VAL A 142 10.71 2.35 28.05
N ALA A 143 11.84 2.35 27.32
CA ALA A 143 12.17 1.31 26.35
C ALA A 143 12.26 -0.08 27.00
N GLN A 144 12.89 -0.17 28.17
CA GLN A 144 12.99 -1.41 28.95
C GLN A 144 11.61 -1.86 29.44
N THR A 145 10.81 -0.95 30.00
CA THR A 145 9.44 -1.25 30.48
C THR A 145 8.54 -1.75 29.34
N CYS A 146 8.70 -1.19 28.14
CA CYS A 146 7.92 -1.56 26.97
C CYS A 146 8.47 -2.81 26.25
N GLY A 147 9.61 -3.36 26.69
CA GLY A 147 10.23 -4.55 26.11
C GLY A 147 10.76 -4.31 24.69
N ILE A 148 11.32 -3.13 24.41
CA ILE A 148 11.81 -2.77 23.08
C ILE A 148 13.15 -3.47 22.81
N THR A 149 13.16 -4.33 21.79
CA THR A 149 14.33 -5.14 21.40
C THR A 149 14.86 -4.82 20.00
N ALA A 150 14.14 -4.01 19.23
CA ALA A 150 14.49 -3.65 17.86
C ALA A 150 13.88 -2.30 17.51
N MET A 151 14.54 -1.55 16.62
CA MET A 151 14.04 -0.26 16.14
C MET A 151 13.94 -0.27 14.60
N PRO A 152 12.91 0.37 14.02
CA PRO A 152 11.78 0.99 14.73
C PRO A 152 10.85 -0.09 15.31
N THR A 153 10.21 0.21 16.43
CA THR A 153 9.07 -0.57 16.94
C THR A 153 7.93 0.39 17.24
N PHE A 154 6.72 0.04 16.84
CA PHE A 154 5.52 0.81 17.10
C PHE A 154 4.64 0.03 18.05
N GLN A 155 4.22 0.64 19.17
CA GLN A 155 3.28 -0.01 20.10
C GLN A 155 1.99 0.79 20.22
N PHE A 156 0.90 0.05 20.40
CA PHE A 156 -0.46 0.57 20.53
C PHE A 156 -0.94 0.30 21.95
N PHE A 157 -1.35 1.35 22.64
CA PHE A 157 -1.90 1.30 23.99
C PHE A 157 -3.33 1.80 23.98
N LYS A 158 -4.22 1.08 24.67
CA LYS A 158 -5.62 1.44 24.83
C LYS A 158 -5.96 1.39 26.31
N ASN A 159 -6.42 2.51 26.87
CA ASN A 159 -6.81 2.62 28.28
C ASN A 159 -5.75 2.02 29.23
N GLY A 160 -4.47 2.33 29.01
CA GLY A 160 -3.35 1.88 29.83
C GLY A 160 -2.75 0.52 29.47
N SER A 161 -3.38 -0.26 28.60
CA SER A 161 -2.94 -1.63 28.24
C SER A 161 -2.36 -1.69 26.83
N LYS A 162 -1.25 -2.41 26.64
CA LYS A 162 -0.70 -2.68 25.30
C LYS A 162 -1.64 -3.63 24.56
N VAL A 163 -2.12 -3.21 23.40
CA VAL A 163 -3.05 -3.97 22.56
C VAL A 163 -2.43 -4.47 21.27
N ASP A 164 -1.35 -3.84 20.80
CA ASP A 164 -0.67 -4.26 19.57
C ASP A 164 0.76 -3.75 19.43
N GLU A 165 1.49 -4.30 18.45
CA GLU A 165 2.85 -3.94 18.10
C GLU A 165 3.16 -4.17 16.61
N VAL A 166 4.05 -3.34 16.06
CA VAL A 166 4.72 -3.54 14.76
C VAL A 166 6.22 -3.42 14.99
N LYS A 167 6.99 -4.42 14.60
CA LYS A 167 8.45 -4.36 14.64
C LYS A 167 9.01 -4.18 13.23
N GLY A 168 10.02 -3.31 13.11
CA GLY A 168 10.69 -3.01 11.86
C GLY A 168 10.01 -1.91 11.04
N ALA A 169 10.68 -1.49 9.97
CA ALA A 169 10.20 -0.44 9.07
C ALA A 169 9.13 -0.97 8.08
N ASP A 170 8.06 -1.57 8.62
CA ASP A 170 6.93 -2.09 7.86
C ASP A 170 5.80 -1.04 7.79
N VAL A 171 5.85 -0.21 6.74
CA VAL A 171 4.84 0.83 6.50
C VAL A 171 3.44 0.24 6.30
N GLN A 172 3.33 -0.99 5.77
CA GLN A 172 2.04 -1.64 5.50
C GLN A 172 1.33 -2.01 6.78
N GLN A 173 2.04 -2.74 7.62
CA GLN A 173 1.51 -3.23 8.87
C GLN A 173 1.23 -2.07 9.82
N LEU A 174 2.10 -1.05 9.84
CA LEU A 174 1.90 0.19 10.59
C LEU A 174 0.64 0.93 10.15
N THR A 175 0.47 1.17 8.85
CA THR A 175 -0.72 1.86 8.31
C THR A 175 -2.00 1.09 8.64
N THR A 176 -1.97 -0.24 8.48
CA THR A 176 -3.12 -1.11 8.74
C THR A 176 -3.55 -1.05 10.21
N LYS A 177 -2.60 -1.16 11.14
CA LYS A 177 -2.92 -1.16 12.58
C LYS A 177 -3.34 0.23 13.06
N ILE A 178 -2.68 1.30 12.60
CA ILE A 178 -3.13 2.67 12.91
C ILE A 178 -4.58 2.86 12.46
N GLY A 179 -4.91 2.54 11.20
CA GLY A 179 -6.28 2.67 10.71
C GLY A 179 -7.29 1.83 11.51
N TYR A 180 -6.94 0.60 11.90
CA TYR A 180 -7.79 -0.26 12.72
C TYR A 180 -8.07 0.35 14.10
N TYR A 181 -7.03 0.77 14.84
CA TYR A 181 -7.19 1.27 16.20
C TYR A 181 -7.81 2.66 16.25
N THR A 182 -7.48 3.56 15.31
CA THR A 182 -8.11 4.89 15.26
C THR A 182 -9.59 4.80 14.89
N ALA A 183 -9.96 3.87 14.01
CA ALA A 183 -11.37 3.54 13.73
C ALA A 183 -12.10 3.02 14.96
N ALA A 184 -11.49 2.12 15.72
CA ALA A 184 -12.07 1.55 16.93
C ALA A 184 -12.26 2.62 18.02
N ALA A 185 -11.27 3.50 18.22
CA ALA A 185 -11.35 4.61 19.16
C ALA A 185 -12.46 5.62 18.78
N ALA A 186 -12.63 5.92 17.49
CA ALA A 186 -13.70 6.80 17.03
C ALA A 186 -15.10 6.23 17.30
N LYS A 187 -15.29 4.91 17.21
CA LYS A 187 -16.58 4.24 17.46
C LYS A 187 -16.95 4.20 18.95
N GLU A 188 -15.97 4.11 19.85
CA GLU A 188 -16.21 4.07 21.29
C GLU A 188 -16.64 5.43 21.85
N ASN A 189 -16.12 6.52 21.28
CA ASN A 189 -16.54 7.87 21.64
C ASN A 189 -17.99 8.21 21.22
N THR A 190 -18.48 7.64 20.11
CA THR A 190 -19.87 7.81 19.67
C THR A 190 -20.86 7.09 20.59
N ALA A 191 -20.42 6.05 21.31
CA ALA A 191 -21.24 5.29 22.25
C ALA A 191 -21.33 5.91 23.65
N GLN A 192 -20.47 6.88 23.99
CA GLN A 192 -20.40 7.50 25.32
C GLN A 192 -21.07 8.88 25.42
N GLY A 193 -21.65 9.38 24.32
CA GLY A 193 -22.52 10.57 24.29
C GLY A 193 -24.01 10.29 24.51
N ALA A 194 -24.42 9.03 24.64
CA ALA A 194 -25.80 8.62 24.87
C ALA A 194 -25.86 7.62 26.04
N SER A 195 -25.70 8.12 27.26
CA SER A 195 -25.93 7.33 28.48
C SER A 195 -26.64 8.20 29.52
N SER A 196 -27.91 8.47 29.25
CA SER A 196 -28.93 8.74 30.27
C SER A 196 -30.28 8.35 29.69
N ALA A 197 -30.54 7.05 29.61
CA ALA A 197 -31.86 6.44 29.74
C ALA A 197 -31.77 4.92 29.51
N SER A 198 -31.86 4.19 30.62
CA SER A 198 -32.64 2.97 30.83
C SER A 198 -32.73 1.92 29.69
N GLY A 199 -32.09 0.77 29.96
CA GLY A 199 -32.69 -0.57 29.81
C GLY A 199 -33.16 -1.02 28.43
N SER A 200 -32.39 -1.90 27.79
CA SER A 200 -32.94 -3.10 27.13
C SER A 200 -31.83 -3.96 26.55
N THR A 201 -31.65 -5.12 27.17
CA THR A 201 -31.52 -6.45 26.55
C THR A 201 -30.88 -6.52 25.15
N SER A 202 -29.70 -7.13 25.14
CA SER A 202 -29.08 -7.82 24.02
C SER A 202 -30.11 -8.51 23.10
N LYS A 203 -30.35 -7.92 21.93
CA LYS A 203 -31.05 -8.60 20.84
C LYS A 203 -30.09 -8.84 19.68
N LYS A 204 -29.65 -10.08 19.62
CA LYS A 204 -29.12 -10.77 18.44
C LYS A 204 -30.15 -10.59 17.31
N ALA A 205 -29.96 -9.58 16.47
CA ALA A 205 -30.84 -9.32 15.33
C ALA A 205 -30.25 -10.01 14.10
N ASN A 206 -30.75 -11.23 13.87
CA ASN A 206 -30.79 -11.81 12.54
C ASN A 206 -31.75 -10.93 11.71
N SER A 207 -31.21 -9.93 11.00
CA SER A 207 -32.01 -9.08 10.12
C SER A 207 -31.90 -9.58 8.69
N THR A 208 -33.03 -10.02 8.17
CA THR A 208 -33.32 -10.08 6.74
C THR A 208 -33.29 -8.64 6.21
N ALA A 209 -32.09 -8.07 6.07
CA ALA A 209 -31.87 -6.68 5.69
C ALA A 209 -31.69 -6.59 4.16
N GLY A 210 -32.14 -5.48 3.57
CA GLY A 210 -31.88 -5.15 2.17
C GLY A 210 -30.39 -5.11 1.81
N PRO A 211 -30.04 -4.74 0.56
CA PRO A 211 -28.66 -4.77 0.10
C PRO A 211 -27.73 -3.99 1.04
N GLY A 212 -26.72 -4.67 1.56
CA GLY A 212 -25.73 -4.12 2.50
C GLY A 212 -24.31 -4.36 2.02
N SER A 213 -23.32 -3.88 2.77
CA SER A 213 -21.91 -4.10 2.43
C SER A 213 -21.54 -5.58 2.50
N LEU A 214 -20.90 -6.07 1.45
CA LEU A 214 -20.41 -7.44 1.33
C LEU A 214 -18.97 -7.62 1.84
N ARG A 215 -18.37 -6.58 2.43
CA ARG A 215 -17.01 -6.62 3.00
C ARG A 215 -16.75 -7.81 3.92
N SER A 216 -17.70 -8.09 4.81
CA SER A 216 -17.60 -9.16 5.82
C SER A 216 -17.52 -10.58 5.25
N VAL A 217 -17.90 -10.77 3.99
CA VAL A 217 -17.91 -12.08 3.33
C VAL A 217 -16.83 -12.20 2.25
N ILE A 218 -15.94 -11.22 2.13
CA ILE A 218 -14.75 -11.33 1.27
C ILE A 218 -13.78 -12.30 1.94
N ASP A 219 -13.36 -13.32 1.20
CA ASP A 219 -12.25 -14.19 1.60
C ASP A 219 -10.93 -13.46 1.33
N ILE A 220 -10.38 -12.85 2.38
CA ILE A 220 -9.19 -12.00 2.32
C ILE A 220 -7.94 -12.83 1.97
N ASP A 221 -7.87 -14.09 2.40
CA ASP A 221 -6.69 -14.93 2.23
C ASP A 221 -6.59 -15.46 0.80
N ALA A 222 -7.74 -15.74 0.17
CA ALA A 222 -7.82 -16.14 -1.23
C ALA A 222 -7.82 -14.94 -2.20
N ALA A 223 -8.12 -13.73 -1.74
CA ALA A 223 -8.12 -12.53 -2.58
C ALA A 223 -6.73 -12.19 -3.14
N LYS A 224 -6.71 -11.66 -4.38
CA LYS A 224 -5.48 -11.33 -5.11
C LYS A 224 -5.61 -9.98 -5.79
N LEU A 225 -4.54 -9.19 -5.73
CA LEU A 225 -4.42 -7.96 -6.51
C LEU A 225 -3.21 -8.10 -7.45
N LEU A 226 -3.32 -7.54 -8.66
CA LEU A 226 -2.21 -7.47 -9.61
C LEU A 226 -1.93 -6.03 -10.01
N ASN A 227 -0.65 -5.72 -10.19
CA ASN A 227 -0.13 -4.36 -10.41
C ASN A 227 -0.59 -3.37 -9.34
N ASN A 228 -0.77 -3.83 -8.10
CA ASN A 228 -1.08 -2.96 -6.97
C ASN A 228 0.19 -2.37 -6.37
N SER A 229 0.07 -1.15 -5.85
CA SER A 229 1.08 -0.54 -5.00
C SER A 229 1.37 -1.46 -3.82
N ILE A 230 2.59 -1.37 -3.28
CA ILE A 230 2.97 -2.05 -2.04
C ILE A 230 1.98 -1.74 -0.90
N LEU A 231 1.35 -0.55 -0.94
CA LEU A 231 0.36 -0.03 0.03
C LEU A 231 -1.04 -0.65 -0.07
N SER A 232 -1.27 -1.50 -1.06
CA SER A 232 -2.60 -1.93 -1.45
C SER A 232 -2.73 -3.45 -1.33
N SER A 233 -3.80 -3.89 -0.67
CA SER A 233 -4.10 -5.29 -0.39
C SER A 233 -5.62 -5.50 -0.36
N ALA A 234 -6.05 -6.76 -0.39
CA ALA A 234 -7.47 -7.09 -0.24
C ALA A 234 -8.05 -6.64 1.11
N ARG A 235 -7.22 -6.55 2.16
CA ARG A 235 -7.63 -6.07 3.48
C ARG A 235 -8.05 -4.59 3.45
N ASN A 236 -7.46 -3.78 2.58
CA ASN A 236 -7.87 -2.40 2.37
C ASN A 236 -9.30 -2.29 1.83
N ILE A 237 -9.78 -3.31 1.11
CA ILE A 237 -11.15 -3.38 0.58
C ILE A 237 -12.08 -4.06 1.59
N ALA A 238 -11.66 -5.14 2.24
CA ALA A 238 -12.51 -5.88 3.17
C ALA A 238 -12.72 -5.17 4.52
N SER A 239 -11.85 -4.24 4.91
CA SER A 239 -11.99 -3.51 6.19
C SER A 239 -12.95 -2.32 6.02
N PRO A 240 -13.89 -2.08 6.95
CA PRO A 240 -14.77 -0.91 6.87
C PRO A 240 -13.96 0.40 7.03
N PRO A 241 -14.43 1.52 6.44
CA PRO A 241 -13.85 2.84 6.72
C PRO A 241 -13.87 3.18 8.23
N PRO A 242 -12.88 3.93 8.76
CA PRO A 242 -11.75 4.56 8.07
C PRO A 242 -10.52 3.66 7.85
N ALA A 243 -10.54 2.38 8.27
CA ALA A 243 -9.42 1.45 8.06
C ALA A 243 -9.24 1.00 6.60
N GLY A 244 -10.27 1.14 5.77
CA GLY A 244 -10.24 0.83 4.34
C GLY A 244 -9.57 1.95 3.51
N TYR A 245 -8.24 1.97 3.48
CA TYR A 245 -7.44 2.94 2.70
C TYR A 245 -7.24 2.53 1.24
N ALA A 246 -6.55 3.42 0.51
CA ALA A 246 -6.54 3.44 -0.92
C ALA A 246 -5.96 2.18 -1.60
N VAL A 247 -6.68 1.67 -2.59
CA VAL A 247 -6.12 0.72 -3.56
C VAL A 247 -5.56 1.53 -4.73
N ALA A 248 -4.27 1.42 -4.96
CA ALA A 248 -3.58 2.10 -6.05
C ALA A 248 -2.85 1.11 -6.93
N SER A 249 -2.68 1.44 -8.21
CA SER A 249 -1.75 0.70 -9.06
C SER A 249 -0.29 1.04 -8.72
N ALA A 250 0.62 0.09 -8.92
CA ALA A 250 2.06 0.30 -8.73
C ALA A 250 2.66 1.13 -9.87
N SER A 251 2.21 0.88 -11.10
CA SER A 251 2.68 1.57 -12.30
C SER A 251 1.58 1.67 -13.34
N GLY A 252 1.45 2.83 -13.97
CA GLY A 252 0.40 3.09 -14.94
C GLY A 252 -1.02 2.91 -14.41
N ALA A 253 -2.02 3.06 -15.28
CA ALA A 253 -3.41 3.10 -14.85
C ALA A 253 -3.99 1.73 -14.45
N ARG A 254 -3.39 0.63 -14.92
CA ARG A 254 -4.05 -0.68 -14.87
C ARG A 254 -3.95 -1.33 -13.49
N LEU A 255 -5.03 -1.94 -13.02
CA LEU A 255 -5.08 -2.64 -11.73
C LEU A 255 -6.09 -3.79 -11.85
N LEU A 256 -5.75 -4.96 -11.30
CA LEU A 256 -6.70 -6.06 -11.19
C LEU A 256 -6.93 -6.40 -9.71
N ILE A 257 -8.19 -6.58 -9.34
CA ILE A 257 -8.63 -6.92 -8.00
C ILE A 257 -9.52 -8.15 -8.13
N HIS A 258 -9.12 -9.27 -7.56
CA HIS A 258 -9.88 -10.51 -7.51
C HIS A 258 -10.33 -10.80 -6.08
N LEU A 259 -11.65 -10.84 -5.87
CA LEU A 259 -12.29 -10.97 -4.57
C LEU A 259 -13.20 -12.21 -4.56
N PRO A 260 -12.71 -13.36 -4.06
CA PRO A 260 -13.57 -14.48 -3.70
C PRO A 260 -14.40 -14.15 -2.46
N PHE A 261 -15.55 -14.79 -2.34
CA PHE A 261 -16.45 -14.66 -1.19
C PHE A 261 -16.54 -15.99 -0.43
N THR A 262 -16.65 -15.92 0.90
CA THR A 262 -16.81 -17.08 1.79
C THR A 262 -18.17 -17.77 1.65
N GLN A 263 -19.11 -17.12 0.99
CA GLN A 263 -20.44 -17.61 0.67
C GLN A 263 -20.97 -16.92 -0.60
N ALA A 264 -22.00 -17.47 -1.22
CA ALA A 264 -22.59 -16.86 -2.41
C ALA A 264 -23.20 -15.48 -2.09
N VAL A 265 -23.09 -14.57 -3.04
CA VAL A 265 -23.60 -13.20 -2.91
C VAL A 265 -24.26 -12.72 -4.20
N SER A 266 -25.14 -11.74 -4.11
CA SER A 266 -25.71 -11.02 -5.26
C SER A 266 -25.39 -9.53 -5.17
N PRO A 267 -24.22 -9.09 -5.68
CA PRO A 267 -23.85 -7.68 -5.72
C PRO A 267 -24.79 -6.85 -6.58
N SER A 268 -25.21 -5.69 -6.08
CA SER A 268 -26.06 -4.73 -6.77
C SER A 268 -25.31 -3.46 -7.19
N HIS A 269 -24.36 -2.98 -6.37
CA HIS A 269 -23.58 -1.77 -6.66
C HIS A 269 -22.12 -1.95 -6.27
N LEU A 270 -21.26 -1.30 -7.04
CA LEU A 270 -19.86 -1.06 -6.70
C LEU A 270 -19.72 0.45 -6.39
N HIS A 271 -19.43 0.77 -5.14
CA HIS A 271 -19.20 2.14 -4.68
C HIS A 271 -17.71 2.41 -4.65
N ILE A 272 -17.28 3.47 -5.32
CA ILE A 272 -15.88 3.90 -5.37
C ILE A 272 -15.83 5.33 -4.84
N SER A 273 -14.91 5.60 -3.92
CA SER A 273 -14.58 6.97 -3.55
C SER A 273 -13.12 7.28 -3.85
N ILE A 274 -12.80 8.55 -4.07
CA ILE A 274 -11.45 9.07 -4.29
C ILE A 274 -11.17 10.21 -3.32
N ALA A 275 -9.89 10.55 -3.16
CA ALA A 275 -9.51 11.77 -2.45
C ALA A 275 -9.90 13.00 -3.29
N LYS A 276 -10.31 14.09 -2.61
CA LYS A 276 -10.84 15.33 -3.21
C LYS A 276 -9.93 15.90 -4.31
N ASP A 277 -8.62 15.80 -4.14
CA ASP A 277 -7.61 16.35 -5.07
C ASP A 277 -6.98 15.27 -5.96
N SER A 278 -7.65 14.14 -6.16
CA SER A 278 -7.12 12.98 -6.92
C SER A 278 -8.02 12.54 -8.07
N LEU A 279 -8.84 13.46 -8.60
CA LEU A 279 -9.78 13.18 -9.69
C LEU A 279 -9.07 12.59 -10.92
N SER A 280 -7.89 13.09 -11.29
CA SER A 280 -7.12 12.55 -12.42
C SER A 280 -6.68 11.09 -12.22
N ASN A 281 -6.49 10.65 -10.97
CA ASN A 281 -6.15 9.26 -10.65
C ASN A 281 -7.38 8.34 -10.57
N ALA A 282 -8.59 8.89 -10.64
CA ALA A 282 -9.81 8.12 -10.47
C ALA A 282 -10.02 7.14 -11.63
N PRO A 283 -10.43 5.88 -11.38
CA PRO A 283 -10.76 4.94 -12.44
C PRO A 283 -11.81 5.49 -13.41
N SER A 284 -11.54 5.41 -14.71
CA SER A 284 -12.45 5.88 -15.77
C SER A 284 -12.92 4.75 -16.69
N ARG A 285 -12.19 3.64 -16.76
CA ARG A 285 -12.62 2.45 -17.49
C ARG A 285 -12.48 1.24 -16.59
N ILE A 286 -13.61 0.64 -16.24
CA ILE A 286 -13.69 -0.46 -15.29
C ILE A 286 -14.41 -1.62 -15.94
N GLN A 287 -13.86 -2.83 -15.82
CA GLN A 287 -14.52 -4.06 -16.17
C GLN A 287 -14.70 -4.92 -14.92
N VAL A 288 -15.90 -5.46 -14.77
CA VAL A 288 -16.26 -6.33 -13.65
C VAL A 288 -16.69 -7.68 -14.21
N GLY A 289 -16.14 -8.77 -13.70
CA GLY A 289 -16.45 -10.13 -14.09
C GLY A 289 -16.79 -11.02 -12.89
N THR A 290 -17.62 -12.03 -13.12
CA THR A 290 -18.06 -12.98 -12.09
C THR A 290 -17.34 -14.32 -12.22
N ASN A 291 -17.08 -14.98 -11.09
CA ASN A 291 -16.64 -16.38 -11.02
C ASN A 291 -15.41 -16.69 -11.88
N VAL A 292 -14.48 -15.74 -12.01
CA VAL A 292 -13.21 -15.97 -12.72
C VAL A 292 -12.46 -17.09 -12.00
N PRO A 293 -12.15 -18.20 -12.68
CA PRO A 293 -11.43 -19.31 -12.07
C PRO A 293 -9.97 -18.90 -11.85
N VAL A 294 -9.45 -19.20 -10.66
CA VAL A 294 -8.03 -19.02 -10.30
C VAL A 294 -7.49 -20.37 -9.86
N ARG A 295 -6.55 -20.91 -10.64
CA ARG A 295 -5.89 -22.18 -10.35
C ARG A 295 -4.61 -21.89 -9.59
N VAL A 296 -4.54 -22.36 -8.36
CA VAL A 296 -3.31 -22.33 -7.56
C VAL A 296 -2.52 -23.60 -7.85
N THR A 297 -1.25 -23.46 -8.19
CA THR A 297 -0.32 -24.58 -8.37
C THR A 297 0.79 -24.47 -7.34
N LYS A 298 1.15 -25.61 -6.75
CA LYS A 298 2.28 -25.74 -5.82
C LYS A 298 3.41 -26.43 -6.56
N SER A 299 4.57 -25.80 -6.62
CA SER A 299 5.76 -26.46 -7.14
C SER A 299 6.19 -27.59 -6.19
N PRO A 300 6.99 -28.57 -6.64
CA PRO A 300 7.56 -29.60 -5.78
C PRO A 300 8.36 -29.04 -4.59
N GLU A 301 8.91 -27.82 -4.74
CA GLU A 301 9.64 -27.08 -3.70
C GLU A 301 8.69 -26.31 -2.74
N GLY A 302 7.38 -26.47 -2.89
CA GLY A 302 6.36 -25.85 -2.04
C GLY A 302 6.02 -24.40 -2.40
N VAL A 303 6.49 -23.89 -3.54
CA VAL A 303 6.18 -22.52 -3.97
C VAL A 303 4.78 -22.46 -4.57
N GLU A 304 3.89 -21.69 -3.96
CA GLU A 304 2.55 -21.41 -4.49
C GLU A 304 2.60 -20.36 -5.60
N SER A 305 1.95 -20.64 -6.72
CA SER A 305 1.71 -19.70 -7.81
C SER A 305 0.27 -19.84 -8.33
N ASN A 306 -0.23 -18.89 -9.12
CA ASN A 306 -1.56 -18.96 -9.69
C ASN A 306 -1.62 -18.41 -11.12
N ASP A 307 -2.70 -18.71 -11.85
CA ASP A 307 -2.92 -18.31 -13.24
C ASP A 307 -3.71 -17.00 -13.42
N LEU A 308 -3.83 -16.18 -12.38
CA LEU A 308 -4.48 -14.88 -12.48
C LEU A 308 -3.57 -13.90 -13.22
N GLY A 309 -4.07 -13.35 -14.33
CA GLY A 309 -3.42 -12.33 -15.15
C GLY A 309 -4.39 -11.20 -15.49
N MET A 310 -3.87 -10.14 -16.11
CA MET A 310 -4.67 -8.95 -16.48
C MET A 310 -5.77 -9.28 -17.49
N GLU A 311 -5.60 -10.36 -18.23
CA GLU A 311 -6.51 -10.92 -19.22
C GLU A 311 -7.54 -11.89 -18.63
N SER A 312 -7.43 -12.29 -17.36
CA SER A 312 -8.28 -13.34 -16.76
C SER A 312 -9.79 -13.07 -16.80
N LEU A 313 -10.22 -11.81 -16.99
CA LEU A 313 -11.63 -11.48 -17.20
C LEU A 313 -12.27 -12.16 -18.42
N VAL A 314 -11.48 -12.61 -19.40
CA VAL A 314 -12.01 -13.39 -20.54
C VAL A 314 -12.56 -14.75 -20.10
N LYS A 315 -12.14 -15.24 -18.91
CA LYS A 315 -12.60 -16.50 -18.30
C LYS A 315 -13.81 -16.30 -17.38
N ALA A 316 -14.32 -15.07 -17.23
CA ALA A 316 -15.47 -14.79 -16.37
C ALA A 316 -16.76 -15.37 -16.96
N GLU A 317 -17.67 -15.84 -16.10
CA GLU A 317 -18.99 -16.32 -16.55
C GLU A 317 -19.84 -15.19 -17.11
N ASN A 318 -19.83 -14.04 -16.44
CA ASN A 318 -20.47 -12.82 -16.90
C ASN A 318 -19.52 -11.64 -16.74
N THR A 319 -19.67 -10.65 -17.60
CA THR A 319 -18.94 -9.37 -17.51
C THR A 319 -19.86 -8.17 -17.69
N GLN A 320 -19.44 -7.05 -17.10
CA GLN A 320 -20.01 -5.73 -17.30
C GLN A 320 -18.90 -4.69 -17.33
N ALA A 321 -18.95 -3.78 -18.29
CA ALA A 321 -18.01 -2.68 -18.42
C ALA A 321 -18.67 -1.36 -18.04
N PHE A 322 -17.88 -0.45 -17.49
CA PHE A 322 -18.25 0.91 -17.11
C PHE A 322 -17.21 1.87 -17.70
N ASN A 323 -17.70 2.92 -18.33
CA ASN A 323 -16.93 4.13 -18.56
C ASN A 323 -17.45 5.14 -17.55
N VAL A 324 -16.57 5.65 -16.70
CA VAL A 324 -16.88 6.59 -15.63
C VAL A 324 -16.25 7.93 -15.99
N PHE A 325 -17.06 8.96 -16.07
CA PHE A 325 -16.66 10.32 -16.41
C PHE A 325 -16.44 11.16 -15.15
N SER A 326 -15.81 12.33 -15.30
CA SER A 326 -15.44 13.20 -14.16
C SER A 326 -16.64 13.72 -13.39
N ASP A 327 -17.75 13.99 -14.07
CA ASP A 327 -19.02 14.48 -13.51
C ASP A 327 -19.81 13.39 -12.75
N GLU A 328 -19.51 12.11 -13.01
CA GLU A 328 -20.08 10.98 -12.26
C GLU A 328 -19.42 10.76 -10.89
N TYR A 329 -18.28 11.41 -10.63
CA TYR A 329 -17.62 11.44 -9.31
C TYR A 329 -18.17 12.60 -8.44
N VAL A 330 -19.44 12.52 -8.05
CA VAL A 330 -20.08 13.52 -7.19
C VAL A 330 -19.48 13.45 -5.78
N ASP A 331 -18.92 14.55 -5.29
CA ASP A 331 -18.15 14.62 -4.03
C ASP A 331 -17.04 13.56 -3.95
N GLY A 332 -16.43 13.25 -5.10
CA GLY A 332 -15.40 12.22 -5.21
C GLY A 332 -15.94 10.79 -5.02
N LYS A 333 -17.23 10.55 -5.23
CA LYS A 333 -17.86 9.23 -5.16
C LYS A 333 -18.53 8.88 -6.48
N ALA A 334 -18.30 7.67 -6.95
CA ALA A 334 -18.98 7.07 -8.10
C ALA A 334 -19.72 5.81 -7.66
N GLU A 335 -20.94 5.65 -8.16
CA GLU A 335 -21.79 4.48 -7.90
C GLU A 335 -22.03 3.73 -9.20
N LEU A 336 -21.55 2.49 -9.27
CA LEU A 336 -21.62 1.66 -10.46
C LEU A 336 -22.66 0.55 -10.26
N LYS A 337 -23.80 0.69 -10.93
CA LYS A 337 -24.90 -0.28 -10.84
C LYS A 337 -24.59 -1.57 -11.61
N LEU A 338 -24.56 -2.69 -10.90
CA LEU A 338 -24.37 -4.02 -11.46
C LEU A 338 -25.72 -4.60 -11.93
N LYS A 339 -25.72 -5.26 -13.10
CA LYS A 339 -26.95 -5.87 -13.65
C LYS A 339 -27.30 -7.14 -12.87
N THR A 340 -28.39 -7.13 -12.12
CA THR A 340 -28.82 -8.28 -11.28
C THR A 340 -28.82 -9.61 -12.05
N SER A 341 -29.27 -9.64 -13.31
CA SER A 341 -29.27 -10.86 -14.13
C SER A 341 -27.89 -11.49 -14.38
N LYS A 342 -26.81 -10.72 -14.22
CA LYS A 342 -25.42 -11.17 -14.40
C LYS A 342 -24.70 -11.43 -13.07
N PHE A 343 -25.14 -10.79 -11.99
CA PHE A 343 -24.46 -10.75 -10.69
C PHE A 343 -25.33 -11.35 -9.58
N THR A 344 -25.95 -12.49 -9.85
CA THR A 344 -26.77 -13.23 -8.86
C THR A 344 -26.04 -14.50 -8.41
N ALA A 345 -26.01 -14.75 -7.10
CA ALA A 345 -25.45 -15.96 -6.48
C ALA A 345 -24.01 -16.31 -6.92
N ILE A 346 -23.14 -15.30 -7.01
CA ILE A 346 -21.75 -15.46 -7.43
C ILE A 346 -20.84 -15.80 -6.24
N LYS A 347 -19.71 -16.46 -6.52
CA LYS A 347 -18.68 -16.87 -5.56
C LYS A 347 -17.42 -16.00 -5.62
N SER A 348 -17.18 -15.31 -6.73
CA SER A 348 -16.10 -14.32 -6.81
C SER A 348 -16.46 -13.14 -7.72
N LEU A 349 -15.88 -11.98 -7.42
CA LEU A 349 -15.95 -10.77 -8.22
C LEU A 349 -14.54 -10.35 -8.61
N THR A 350 -14.29 -10.16 -9.91
CA THR A 350 -13.02 -9.64 -10.42
C THR A 350 -13.25 -8.27 -11.03
N ILE A 351 -12.52 -7.27 -10.56
CA ILE A 351 -12.61 -5.88 -10.99
C ILE A 351 -11.27 -5.50 -11.62
N ARG A 352 -11.31 -5.05 -12.87
CA ARG A 352 -10.14 -4.52 -13.58
C ARG A 352 -10.36 -3.04 -13.87
N VAL A 353 -9.41 -2.22 -13.46
CA VAL A 353 -9.28 -0.85 -13.93
C VAL A 353 -8.37 -0.88 -15.15
N ASP A 354 -8.87 -0.40 -16.28
CA ASP A 354 -8.12 -0.32 -17.55
C ASP A 354 -7.55 1.07 -17.79
N ALA A 355 -8.22 2.12 -17.29
CA ALA A 355 -7.79 3.52 -17.43
C ALA A 355 -8.26 4.37 -16.24
N ASN A 356 -7.64 5.54 -16.08
CA ASN A 356 -8.07 6.60 -15.16
C ASN A 356 -8.41 7.90 -15.91
N LEU A 357 -8.93 8.90 -15.20
CA LEU A 357 -9.38 10.17 -15.78
C LEU A 357 -8.24 11.08 -16.28
N SER A 358 -6.97 10.77 -15.98
CA SER A 358 -5.85 11.56 -16.50
C SER A 358 -5.66 11.44 -18.01
N GLY A 359 -6.08 10.30 -18.60
CA GLY A 359 -5.80 9.95 -19.99
C GLY A 359 -4.35 9.54 -20.26
N ASP A 360 -3.46 9.60 -19.27
CA ASP A 360 -2.05 9.19 -19.39
C ASP A 360 -1.85 7.76 -18.86
N GLU A 361 -1.31 6.89 -19.71
CA GLU A 361 -1.05 5.48 -19.39
C GLU A 361 -0.04 5.30 -18.26
N LYS A 362 0.84 6.27 -18.01
CA LYS A 362 1.85 6.22 -16.94
C LYS A 362 1.29 6.65 -15.60
N THR A 363 0.22 7.41 -15.60
CA THR A 363 -0.42 7.91 -14.37
C THR A 363 -1.11 6.76 -13.65
N ILE A 364 -0.82 6.61 -12.35
CA ILE A 364 -1.40 5.56 -11.54
C ILE A 364 -2.89 5.80 -11.25
N SER A 365 -3.64 4.72 -11.15
CA SER A 365 -5.01 4.75 -10.63
C SER A 365 -4.99 4.72 -9.12
N LYS A 366 -5.87 5.51 -8.48
CA LYS A 366 -6.06 5.52 -7.03
C LYS A 366 -7.55 5.47 -6.71
N ILE A 367 -7.91 4.50 -5.89
CA ILE A 367 -9.24 4.33 -5.31
C ILE A 367 -9.08 4.63 -3.84
N GLY A 368 -9.74 5.65 -3.31
CA GLY A 368 -9.72 5.99 -1.89
C GLY A 368 -10.41 4.93 -1.04
N THR A 369 -11.68 4.64 -1.35
CA THR A 369 -12.40 3.51 -0.77
C THR A 369 -13.17 2.76 -1.86
N MET A 370 -13.36 1.46 -1.66
CA MET A 370 -14.21 0.62 -2.48
C MET A 370 -15.17 -0.16 -1.58
N ASP A 371 -16.46 -0.17 -1.91
CA ASP A 371 -17.45 -1.03 -1.25
C ASP A 371 -18.27 -1.79 -2.29
N ILE A 372 -18.68 -2.99 -1.94
CA ILE A 372 -19.54 -3.83 -2.79
C ILE A 372 -20.84 -3.98 -2.01
N ILE A 373 -21.90 -3.40 -2.53
CA ILE A 373 -23.23 -3.46 -1.92
C ILE A 373 -24.01 -4.59 -2.59
N GLY A 374 -24.70 -5.40 -1.80
CA GLY A 374 -25.48 -6.52 -2.30
C GLY A 374 -26.12 -7.34 -1.19
N SER A 375 -26.67 -8.49 -1.55
CA SER A 375 -27.21 -9.45 -0.59
C SER A 375 -26.34 -10.69 -0.48
N LYS A 376 -26.35 -11.28 0.70
CA LYS A 376 -25.89 -12.64 0.95
C LYS A 376 -26.95 -13.60 0.41
N VAL A 377 -26.54 -14.67 -0.28
CA VAL A 377 -27.43 -15.68 -0.86
C VAL A 377 -27.43 -16.94 -0.01
#